data_AF-A0A1X7I4Y6-F1
#
_entry.id   AF-A0A1X7I4Y6-F1
#
_cell.length_a   1.000
_cell.length_b   1.000
_cell.length_c   1.000
_cell.angle_alpha   90.00
_cell.angle_beta   90.00
_cell.angle_gamma   90.00
#
_symmetry.space_group_name_H-M   'P 1'
#
loop_
_entity.id
_entity.type
_entity.pdbx_description
1 polymer ?
#
loop_
_entity_poly.entity_id
_entity_poly.type
_entity_poly.pdbx_seq_one_letter_code
_entity_poly.pdbx_strand_id
1 'polypeptide(L)'
;MSQDFDVNVPYQLQLEGWSGLDRKLDFDRKQIRAGMRDVGKLLQKATQQRVSGGDTRYPVRRTGRLRRNIRYKIGRSGFWVKVRPEKGSDMPDFYPAFLYYGVRYKAGGRYRRGANFRNGTWRTAPLGNYPADTLNADGPRVKQILEAAFSRAFR
;
A
#
# COMPACT_ATOMS: atom_id res chain seq x y z
N MET A 1 -31.49 -22.83 -53.83
CA MET A 1 -31.06 -21.51 -54.35
C MET A 1 -31.96 -20.50 -53.67
N SER A 2 -31.65 -20.05 -52.44
CA SER A 2 -30.62 -19.03 -52.10
C SER A 2 -30.89 -17.76 -52.91
N GLN A 3 -31.25 -16.62 -52.35
CA GLN A 3 -30.64 -15.96 -51.19
C GLN A 3 -31.68 -15.05 -50.49
N ASP A 4 -31.92 -15.27 -49.19
CA ASP A 4 -32.46 -14.25 -48.30
C ASP A 4 -31.32 -13.28 -47.95
N PHE A 5 -31.41 -12.04 -48.42
CA PHE A 5 -30.47 -10.98 -48.06
C PHE A 5 -30.75 -10.54 -46.63
N ASP A 6 -30.07 -11.19 -45.70
CA ASP A 6 -29.90 -10.76 -44.31
C ASP A 6 -29.14 -9.42 -44.31
N VAL A 7 -29.88 -8.31 -44.38
CA VAL A 7 -29.33 -6.97 -44.13
C VAL A 7 -29.10 -6.84 -42.63
N ASN A 8 -27.99 -7.41 -42.18
CA ASN A 8 -27.36 -7.11 -40.90
C ASN A 8 -26.92 -5.65 -40.93
N VAL A 9 -27.84 -4.75 -40.58
CA VAL A 9 -27.53 -3.32 -40.42
C VAL A 9 -26.56 -3.22 -39.25
N PRO A 10 -25.31 -2.78 -39.44
CA PRO A 10 -24.38 -2.68 -38.34
C PRO A 10 -24.87 -1.54 -37.45
N TYR A 11 -25.42 -1.85 -36.28
CA TYR A 11 -25.57 -0.86 -35.21
C TYR A 11 -24.19 -0.60 -34.60
N GLN A 12 -23.30 0.01 -35.39
CA GLN A 12 -22.19 0.77 -34.83
C GLN A 12 -22.79 2.07 -34.31
N LEU A 13 -23.21 2.04 -33.05
CA LEU A 13 -23.49 3.23 -32.27
C LEU A 13 -22.13 3.92 -32.00
N GLN A 14 -21.61 4.59 -33.01
CA GLN A 14 -20.54 5.55 -32.84
C GLN A 14 -21.13 6.72 -32.06
N LEU A 15 -20.89 6.73 -30.75
CA LEU A 15 -21.10 7.91 -29.93
C LEU A 15 -20.18 9.00 -30.48
N GLU A 16 -20.72 9.88 -31.34
CA GLU A 16 -20.05 11.12 -31.72
C GLU A 16 -19.74 11.89 -30.43
N GLY A 17 -18.45 11.97 -30.11
CA GLY A 17 -17.93 12.45 -28.83
C GLY A 17 -16.76 11.62 -28.28
N TRP A 18 -16.57 10.38 -28.75
CA TRP A 18 -15.46 9.51 -28.31
C TRP A 18 -14.20 9.54 -29.19
N SER A 19 -14.19 10.33 -30.26
CA SER A 19 -13.02 10.52 -31.14
C SER A 19 -12.00 11.55 -30.62
N GLY A 20 -12.28 12.19 -29.47
CA GLY A 20 -11.36 13.11 -28.78
C GLY A 20 -10.66 12.53 -27.55
N LEU A 21 -10.95 11.28 -27.16
CA LEU A 21 -10.31 10.62 -26.00
C LEU A 21 -8.88 10.13 -26.30
N ASP A 22 -8.45 10.21 -27.56
CA ASP A 22 -7.09 9.88 -27.95
C ASP A 22 -6.19 11.13 -27.92
N ARG A 23 -5.37 11.17 -26.86
CA ARG A 23 -4.03 11.81 -26.72
C ARG A 23 -3.86 13.07 -25.88
N LYS A 24 -4.89 13.78 -25.44
CA LYS A 24 -4.74 14.84 -24.43
C LYS A 24 -5.99 15.00 -23.56
N LEU A 25 -6.20 14.08 -22.63
CA LEU A 25 -6.77 14.52 -21.35
C LEU A 25 -5.64 15.37 -20.74
N ASP A 26 -5.78 16.70 -20.75
CA ASP A 26 -4.73 17.69 -20.42
C ASP A 26 -4.35 17.60 -18.93
N PHE A 27 -3.67 16.52 -18.57
CA PHE A 27 -3.25 16.25 -17.21
C PHE A 27 -1.88 16.82 -16.94
N ASP A 28 -1.81 17.78 -16.04
CA ASP A 28 -0.52 18.13 -15.46
C ASP A 28 -0.04 17.02 -14.50
N ARG A 29 0.77 16.10 -15.03
CA ARG A 29 1.42 15.04 -14.28
C ARG A 29 2.24 15.57 -13.10
N LYS A 30 2.76 16.81 -13.18
CA LYS A 30 3.51 17.41 -12.06
C LYS A 30 2.57 17.65 -10.87
N GLN A 31 1.34 18.10 -11.11
CA GLN A 31 0.33 18.31 -10.06
C GLN A 31 -0.08 16.99 -9.42
N ILE A 32 -0.36 15.96 -10.23
CA ILE A 32 -0.70 14.62 -9.71
C ILE A 32 0.44 14.07 -8.86
N ARG A 33 1.68 14.17 -9.35
CA ARG A 33 2.86 13.71 -8.60
C ARG A 33 3.11 14.50 -7.33
N ALA A 34 2.74 15.78 -7.29
CA ALA A 34 2.80 16.59 -6.08
C ALA A 34 1.80 16.08 -5.04
N GLY A 35 0.53 15.90 -5.41
CA GLY A 35 -0.49 15.32 -4.52
C GLY A 35 -0.12 13.94 -4.00
N MET A 36 0.41 13.06 -4.87
CA MET A 36 0.90 11.74 -4.48
C MET A 36 2.10 11.83 -3.52
N ARG A 37 2.97 12.82 -3.67
CA ARG A 37 4.08 13.06 -2.74
C ARG A 37 3.55 13.46 -1.37
N ASP A 38 2.51 14.28 -1.31
CA ASP A 38 1.91 14.73 -0.07
C ASP A 38 1.19 13.58 0.65
N VAL A 39 0.45 12.74 -0.08
CA VAL A 39 -0.10 11.47 0.44
C VAL A 39 1.01 10.55 0.97
N GLY A 40 2.11 10.41 0.22
CA GLY A 40 3.25 9.59 0.64
C GLY A 40 3.89 10.07 1.94
N LYS A 41 4.08 11.38 2.10
CA LYS A 41 4.60 11.99 3.34
C LYS A 41 3.63 11.81 4.50
N LEU A 42 2.33 12.00 4.27
CA LEU A 42 1.28 11.83 5.28
C LEU A 42 1.29 10.39 5.81
N LEU A 43 1.15 9.41 4.92
CA LEU A 43 1.11 8.01 5.29
C LEU A 43 2.44 7.57 5.92
N GLN A 44 3.59 8.01 5.42
CA GLN A 44 4.88 7.72 6.03
C GLN A 44 4.94 8.20 7.49
N LYS A 45 4.53 9.44 7.75
CA LYS A 45 4.53 10.03 9.10
C LYS A 45 3.56 9.30 10.03
N ALA A 46 2.34 9.03 9.58
CA ALA A 46 1.34 8.30 10.36
C ALA A 46 1.81 6.87 10.68
N THR A 47 2.41 6.20 9.69
CA THR A 47 3.01 4.86 9.84
C THR A 47 4.11 4.87 10.89
N GLN A 48 5.02 5.85 10.83
CA GLN A 48 6.10 6.01 11.81
C GLN A 48 5.58 6.29 13.23
N GLN A 49 4.48 7.03 13.37
CA GLN A 49 3.84 7.30 14.65
C GLN A 49 3.23 6.03 15.23
N ARG A 50 2.51 5.21 14.46
CA ARG A 50 1.94 3.94 14.94
C ARG A 50 3.00 2.97 15.45
N VAL A 51 4.12 2.83 14.72
CA VAL A 51 5.27 2.03 15.18
C VAL A 51 5.90 2.58 16.47
N SER A 52 5.77 3.89 16.71
CA SER A 52 6.30 4.52 17.93
C SER A 52 5.34 4.49 19.11
N GLY A 53 4.04 4.29 18.87
CA GLY A 53 2.97 4.49 19.86
C GLY A 53 2.85 3.39 20.91
N GLY A 54 3.61 2.29 20.79
CA GLY A 54 3.63 1.24 21.80
C GLY A 54 2.36 0.39 21.90
N ASP A 55 1.47 0.46 20.90
CA ASP A 55 0.35 -0.48 20.78
C ASP A 55 0.89 -1.92 20.75
N THR A 56 0.34 -2.78 21.60
CA THR A 56 0.75 -4.18 21.75
C THR A 56 0.58 -4.99 20.47
N ARG A 57 -0.22 -4.51 19.52
CA ARG A 57 -0.42 -5.11 18.19
C ARG A 57 0.71 -4.81 17.22
N TYR A 58 1.55 -3.81 17.46
CA TYR A 58 2.61 -3.40 16.55
C TYR A 58 4.01 -3.67 17.13
N PRO A 59 5.05 -3.75 16.27
CA PRO A 59 6.42 -3.87 16.75
C PRO A 59 6.78 -2.71 17.69
N VAL A 60 7.14 -3.02 18.93
CA VAL A 60 7.55 -2.01 19.92
C VAL A 60 8.89 -1.37 19.51
N ARG A 61 8.97 -0.05 19.68
CA ARG A 61 10.19 0.71 19.39
C ARG A 61 11.31 0.35 20.37
N ARG A 62 12.25 -0.51 19.94
CA ARG A 62 13.50 -0.78 20.68
C ARG A 62 14.61 0.21 20.34
N THR A 63 15.04 0.22 19.07
CA THR A 63 16.18 1.05 18.58
C THR A 63 15.75 2.17 17.63
N GLY A 64 14.49 2.19 17.21
CA GLY A 64 13.96 3.16 16.24
C GLY A 64 14.37 2.92 14.77
N ARG A 65 15.16 1.87 14.48
CA ARG A 65 15.62 1.55 13.10
C ARG A 65 14.45 1.34 12.14
N LEU A 66 13.45 0.56 12.54
CA LEU A 66 12.25 0.33 11.74
C LEU A 66 11.54 1.64 11.37
N ARG A 67 11.35 2.53 12.35
CA ARG A 67 10.72 3.83 12.14
C ARG A 67 11.47 4.65 11.09
N ARG A 68 12.80 4.76 11.22
CA ARG A 68 13.65 5.54 10.29
C ARG A 68 13.62 4.99 8.86
N ASN A 69 13.46 3.68 8.73
CA ASN A 69 13.50 3.00 7.43
C ASN A 69 12.12 2.80 6.78
N ILE A 70 11.04 3.30 7.38
CA ILE A 70 9.75 3.42 6.69
C ILE A 70 9.86 4.53 5.65
N ARG A 71 9.70 4.16 4.38
CA ARG A 71 9.81 5.06 3.22
C ARG A 71 8.59 4.91 2.32
N TYR A 72 8.29 5.95 1.56
CA TYR A 72 7.29 5.89 0.50
C TYR A 72 7.98 5.90 -0.87
N LYS A 73 7.36 5.23 -1.84
CA LYS A 73 7.77 5.25 -3.25
C LYS A 73 6.58 5.61 -4.11
N ILE A 74 6.79 6.59 -5.00
CA ILE A 74 5.84 6.95 -6.04
C ILE A 74 6.17 6.12 -7.29
N GLY A 75 5.15 5.62 -7.97
CA GLY A 75 5.30 4.92 -9.24
C GLY A 75 5.96 5.77 -10.33
N ARG A 76 6.53 5.11 -11.35
CA ARG A 76 7.06 5.81 -12.52
C ARG A 76 5.95 6.64 -13.16
N SER A 77 4.79 6.05 -13.42
CA SER A 77 3.61 6.74 -13.99
C SER A 77 3.17 7.94 -13.14
N GLY A 78 3.27 7.84 -11.81
CA GLY A 78 2.93 8.90 -10.88
C GLY A 78 1.51 8.81 -10.34
N PHE A 79 0.77 7.74 -10.64
CA PHE A 79 -0.62 7.54 -10.21
C PHE A 79 -0.76 6.64 -8.98
N TRP A 80 0.34 6.22 -8.37
CA TRP A 80 0.29 5.37 -7.18
C TRP A 80 1.45 5.66 -6.24
N VAL A 81 1.20 5.39 -4.95
CA VAL A 81 2.14 5.51 -3.85
C VAL A 81 2.10 4.23 -3.04
N LYS A 82 3.26 3.70 -2.65
CA LYS A 82 3.35 2.64 -1.65
C LYS A 82 4.18 3.10 -0.47
N VAL A 83 3.80 2.70 0.72
CA VAL A 83 4.56 2.89 1.95
C VAL A 83 5.03 1.53 2.43
N ARG A 84 6.32 1.40 2.72
CA ARG A 84 6.92 0.15 3.19
C ARG A 84 8.16 0.39 4.03
N PRO A 85 8.52 -0.53 4.93
CA PRO A 85 9.87 -0.61 5.47
C PRO A 85 10.86 -0.97 4.37
N GLU A 86 12.03 -0.36 4.39
CA GLU A 86 13.16 -0.71 3.53
C GLU A 86 14.37 -1.17 4.36
N LYS A 87 15.31 -1.88 3.74
CA LYS A 87 16.57 -2.24 4.40
C LYS A 87 17.43 -0.99 4.50
N GLY A 88 17.70 -0.53 5.73
CA GLY A 88 18.69 0.52 5.96
C GLY A 88 20.12 -0.02 5.85
N SER A 89 21.07 0.86 5.55
CA SER A 89 22.51 0.52 5.60
C SER A 89 22.97 0.14 7.01
N ASP A 90 22.25 0.59 8.04
CA ASP A 90 22.46 0.28 9.45
C ASP A 90 21.93 -1.11 9.86
N MET A 91 21.37 -1.87 8.92
CA MET A 91 20.76 -3.18 9.16
C MET A 91 21.55 -4.28 8.43
N PRO A 92 22.19 -5.22 9.17
CA PRO A 92 22.86 -6.35 8.53
C PRO A 92 21.87 -7.21 7.75
N ASP A 93 20.70 -7.46 8.33
CA ASP A 93 19.61 -8.22 7.73
C ASP A 93 18.34 -7.38 7.59
N PHE A 94 17.65 -7.56 6.46
CA PHE A 94 16.33 -6.96 6.26
C PHE A 94 15.28 -7.79 7.00
N TYR A 95 14.92 -7.34 8.20
CA TYR A 95 13.79 -7.88 8.95
C TYR A 95 12.62 -6.89 8.93
N PRO A 96 11.75 -6.93 7.90
CA PRO A 96 10.47 -6.26 7.94
C PRO A 96 9.57 -7.09 8.87
N ALA A 97 9.77 -7.04 10.17
CA ALA A 97 9.08 -7.95 11.09
C ALA A 97 7.57 -7.65 11.13
N PHE A 98 6.85 -8.23 10.17
CA PHE A 98 5.42 -8.46 10.16
C PHE A 98 5.25 -9.96 10.18
N LEU A 99 5.21 -10.53 11.37
CA LEU A 99 4.65 -11.85 11.51
C LEU A 99 3.13 -11.69 11.48
N TYR A 100 2.58 -11.37 10.30
CA TYR A 100 1.13 -11.20 10.13
C TYR A 100 0.37 -12.48 10.50
N TYR A 101 1.00 -13.64 10.30
CA TYR A 101 0.46 -14.94 10.68
C TYR A 101 1.05 -15.50 11.99
N GLY A 102 1.94 -14.76 12.66
CA GLY A 102 2.69 -15.25 13.82
C GLY A 102 3.71 -16.33 13.45
N VAL A 103 4.44 -16.83 14.46
CA VAL A 103 5.28 -18.03 14.34
C VAL A 103 4.88 -18.98 15.46
N ARG A 104 4.64 -20.24 15.12
CA ARG A 104 4.40 -21.31 16.08
C ARG A 104 5.70 -22.05 16.40
N TYR A 105 5.79 -22.60 17.60
CA TYR A 105 6.82 -23.60 17.87
C TYR A 105 6.54 -24.85 17.03
N LYS A 106 7.61 -25.44 16.48
CA LYS A 106 7.52 -26.81 15.95
C LYS A 106 7.27 -27.76 17.12
N ALA A 107 6.44 -28.79 16.91
CA ALA A 107 6.21 -29.83 17.90
C ALA A 107 7.56 -30.42 18.36
N GLY A 108 7.79 -30.52 19.66
CA GLY A 108 9.06 -31.00 20.24
C GLY A 108 10.19 -29.97 20.29
N GLY A 109 9.94 -28.70 19.92
CA GLY A 109 10.91 -27.62 20.07
C GLY A 109 11.21 -27.33 21.54
N ARG A 110 12.49 -27.31 21.91
CA ARG A 110 12.95 -26.99 23.27
C ARG A 110 13.22 -25.48 23.42
N TYR A 111 12.83 -24.90 24.55
CA TYR A 111 13.35 -23.59 24.98
C TYR A 111 14.83 -23.71 25.42
N ARG A 112 15.59 -22.60 25.46
CA ARG A 112 16.94 -22.57 26.11
C ARG A 112 16.89 -22.95 27.62
N ARG A 113 15.70 -23.09 28.21
CA ARG A 113 15.43 -23.68 29.55
C ARG A 113 14.31 -24.75 29.49
N GLY A 114 14.55 -25.88 28.84
CA GLY A 114 13.95 -27.18 29.18
C GLY A 114 12.43 -27.40 28.98
N ALA A 115 11.60 -26.39 28.71
CA ALA A 115 10.18 -26.60 28.48
C ALA A 115 9.91 -27.09 27.04
N ASN A 116 9.22 -28.23 26.91
CA ASN A 116 8.70 -28.75 25.64
C ASN A 116 7.37 -28.06 25.33
N PHE A 117 7.28 -27.35 24.21
CA PHE A 117 6.01 -26.76 23.79
C PHE A 117 5.08 -27.80 23.19
N ARG A 118 3.79 -27.72 23.53
CA ARG A 118 2.75 -28.46 22.83
C ARG A 118 2.68 -27.98 21.39
N ASN A 119 2.36 -28.90 20.47
CA ASN A 119 2.12 -28.52 19.07
C ASN A 119 1.06 -27.41 19.03
N GLY A 120 1.35 -26.30 18.35
CA GLY A 120 0.45 -25.17 18.23
C GLY A 120 0.71 -23.98 19.18
N THR A 121 1.63 -24.06 20.14
CA THR A 121 1.97 -22.90 20.99
C THR A 121 2.64 -21.78 20.17
N TRP A 122 2.19 -20.54 20.34
CA TRP A 122 2.78 -19.37 19.68
C TRP A 122 4.19 -19.07 20.22
N ARG A 123 5.17 -19.01 19.32
CA ARG A 123 6.51 -18.46 19.58
C ARG A 123 6.52 -16.95 19.53
N THR A 124 5.79 -16.41 18.56
CA THR A 124 5.46 -14.99 18.45
C THR A 124 4.04 -14.90 17.92
N ALA A 125 3.17 -14.16 18.64
CA ALA A 125 1.79 -13.97 18.19
C ALA A 125 1.74 -13.18 16.87
N PRO A 126 0.66 -13.34 16.07
CA PRO A 126 0.38 -12.47 14.94
C PRO A 126 0.45 -10.98 15.32
N LEU A 127 1.12 -10.18 14.50
CA LEU A 127 1.20 -8.73 14.66
C LEU A 127 0.33 -8.02 13.63
N GLY A 128 -0.22 -6.87 14.02
CA GLY A 128 -1.04 -6.00 13.18
C GLY A 128 -0.27 -5.38 12.03
N ASN A 129 -0.99 -5.07 10.95
CA ASN A 129 -0.44 -4.46 9.74
C ASN A 129 -0.51 -2.94 9.82
N TYR A 130 0.48 -2.33 10.48
CA TYR A 130 0.45 -0.89 10.73
C TYR A 130 0.34 -0.01 9.46
N PRO A 131 0.95 -0.32 8.28
CA PRO A 131 0.70 0.46 7.07
C PRO A 131 -0.74 0.36 6.58
N ALA A 132 -1.35 -0.84 6.59
CA ALA A 132 -2.75 -0.99 6.19
C ALA A 132 -3.69 -0.26 7.15
N ASP A 133 -3.44 -0.38 8.45
CA ASP A 133 -4.23 0.30 9.48
C ASP A 133 -4.08 1.84 9.38
N THR A 134 -2.92 2.34 8.96
CA THR A 134 -2.76 3.78 8.67
C THR A 134 -3.60 4.22 7.50
N LEU A 135 -3.59 3.45 6.40
CA LEU A 135 -4.36 3.79 5.22
C LEU A 135 -5.86 3.80 5.51
N ASN A 136 -6.34 2.83 6.31
CA ASN A 136 -7.74 2.77 6.71
C ASN A 136 -8.14 3.99 7.55
N ALA A 137 -7.29 4.42 8.49
CA ALA A 137 -7.57 5.57 9.34
C ALA A 137 -7.44 6.92 8.60
N ASP A 138 -6.42 7.08 7.77
CA ASP A 138 -6.15 8.32 7.03
C ASP A 138 -6.89 8.37 5.68
N GLY A 139 -7.67 7.34 5.33
CA GLY A 139 -8.37 7.20 4.07
C GLY A 139 -9.16 8.44 3.63
N PRO A 140 -9.99 9.05 4.50
CA PRO A 140 -10.71 10.28 4.17
C PRO A 140 -9.77 11.44 3.80
N ARG A 141 -8.66 11.59 4.52
CA ARG A 141 -7.68 12.65 4.28
C ARG A 141 -6.86 12.40 3.02
N VAL A 142 -6.50 11.15 2.76
CA VAL A 142 -5.86 10.74 1.51
C VAL A 142 -6.77 11.05 0.33
N LYS A 143 -8.06 10.70 0.42
CA LYS A 143 -9.07 11.00 -0.60
C LYS A 143 -9.13 12.51 -0.88
N GLN A 144 -9.26 13.35 0.14
CA GLN A 144 -9.28 14.82 -0.02
C GLN A 144 -8.05 15.37 -0.73
N ILE A 145 -6.84 14.91 -0.35
CA ILE A 145 -5.59 15.37 -0.98
C ILE A 145 -5.56 14.96 -2.45
N LEU A 146 -5.97 13.74 -2.77
CA LEU A 146 -5.99 13.24 -4.14
C LEU A 146 -7.03 13.98 -4.97
N GLU A 147 -8.25 14.16 -4.48
CA GLU A 147 -9.30 14.94 -5.16
C GLU A 147 -8.80 16.35 -5.47
N ALA A 148 -8.24 17.05 -4.48
CA ALA A 148 -7.67 18.38 -4.70
C ALA A 148 -6.53 18.39 -5.73
N ALA A 149 -5.68 17.37 -5.73
CA ALA A 149 -4.59 17.24 -6.69
C ALA A 149 -5.10 16.95 -8.11
N PHE A 150 -6.11 16.11 -8.24
CA PHE A 150 -6.75 15.80 -9.51
C PHE A 150 -7.50 17.02 -10.05
N SER A 151 -8.29 17.73 -9.25
CA SER A 151 -8.97 18.96 -9.66
C SER A 151 -8.02 20.04 -10.17
N ARG A 152 -6.80 20.12 -9.62
CA ARG A 152 -5.75 21.04 -10.13
C ARG A 152 -5.06 20.53 -11.40
N ALA A 153 -5.09 19.23 -11.63
CA ALA A 153 -4.41 18.58 -12.74
C ALA A 153 -5.26 18.53 -13.99
N PHE A 154 -6.60 18.52 -13.85
CA PHE A 154 -7.55 18.70 -14.93
C PHE A 154 -7.61 20.19 -15.31
N ARG A 155 -7.49 20.48 -16.60
CA ARG A 155 -7.69 21.79 -17.20
C ARG A 155 -8.86 21.74 -18.15
#